data_AF-A0AAX2IKN2-F1
#
_entry.id   AF-A0AAX2IKN2-F1
#
_cell.length_a   1.000
_cell.length_b   1.000
_cell.length_c   1.000
_cell.angle_alpha   90.00
_cell.angle_beta   90.00
_cell.angle_gamma   90.00
#
_symmetry.space_group_name_H-M   'P 1'
#
loop_
_entity.id
_entity.type
_entity.pdbx_description
1 polymer ?
#
loop_
_entity_poly.entity_id
_entity_poly.type
_entity_poly.pdbx_seq_one_letter_code
_entity_poly.pdbx_strand_id
1 'polypeptide(L)' 'MENEDKTFELLEMCYYGHIDQVKQLLEEGVDINGIGNNGMSPLDAAKNGENDDIIDFLLSLGAKENLNLNDKL' A
#
# COMPACT_ATOMS: atom_id res chain seq x y z
N MET A 1 10.85 -11.46 -6.06
CA MET A 1 11.06 -12.05 -4.73
C MET A 1 11.12 -10.93 -3.69
N GLU A 2 12.26 -10.28 -3.39
CA GLU A 2 12.30 -9.32 -2.25
C GLU A 2 11.29 -8.15 -2.34
N ASN A 3 11.10 -7.53 -3.51
CA ASN A 3 10.12 -6.44 -3.67
C ASN A 3 8.66 -6.91 -3.65
N GLU A 4 8.37 -8.15 -4.05
CA GLU A 4 7.01 -8.71 -3.99
C GLU A 4 6.64 -9.04 -2.56
N ASP A 5 7.59 -9.56 -1.78
CA ASP A 5 7.40 -9.87 -0.35
C ASP A 5 7.15 -8.58 0.45
N LYS A 6 7.94 -7.52 0.23
CA LYS A 6 7.73 -6.22 0.89
C LYS A 6 6.45 -5.50 0.45
N THR A 7 6.01 -5.70 -0.80
CA THR A 7 4.72 -5.17 -1.25
C THR A 7 3.59 -5.83 -0.46
N PHE A 8 3.64 -7.16 -0.28
CA PHE A 8 2.65 -7.88 0.52
C PHE A 8 2.66 -7.41 1.99
N GLU A 9 3.84 -7.24 2.58
CA GLU A 9 3.99 -6.70 3.93
C GLU A 9 3.35 -5.31 4.07
N LEU A 10 3.59 -4.41 3.11
CA LEU A 10 2.97 -3.09 3.08
C LEU A 10 1.44 -3.18 3.04
N LEU A 11 0.88 -4.11 2.26
CA LEU A 11 -0.57 -4.32 2.20
C LEU A 11 -1.13 -4.77 3.57
N GLU A 12 -0.48 -5.71 4.25
CA GLU A 12 -0.89 -6.15 5.58
C GLU A 12 -0.84 -5.00 6.59
N MET A 13 0.23 -4.19 6.59
CA MET A 13 0.37 -3.05 7.49
C MET A 13 -0.68 -1.97 7.24
N CYS A 14 -1.03 -1.74 5.97
CA CYS A 14 -2.12 -0.84 5.62
C CYS A 14 -3.48 -1.38 6.08
N TYR A 15 -3.72 -2.68 5.95
CA TYR A 15 -4.98 -3.31 6.36
C TYR A 15 -5.16 -3.36 7.88
N TYR A 16 -4.09 -3.63 8.64
CA TYR A 16 -4.17 -3.76 10.10
C TYR A 16 -3.91 -2.45 10.87
N GLY A 17 -3.61 -1.34 10.19
CA GLY A 17 -3.48 -0.03 10.85
C GLY A 17 -2.10 0.26 11.43
N HIS A 18 -1.04 -0.41 10.96
CA HIS A 18 0.32 -0.29 11.49
C HIS A 18 1.11 0.87 10.85
N ILE A 19 0.69 2.11 11.11
CA ILE A 19 1.22 3.32 10.44
C ILE A 19 2.74 3.50 10.51
N ASP A 20 3.38 3.15 11.62
CA ASP A 20 4.84 3.29 11.75
C ASP A 20 5.59 2.31 10.84
N GLN A 21 5.06 1.10 10.64
CA GLN A 21 5.63 0.12 9.72
C GLN A 21 5.33 0.50 8.26
N VAL A 22 4.15 1.07 7.98
CA VAL A 22 3.85 1.67 6.66
C VAL A 22 4.90 2.73 6.30
N LYS A 23 5.23 3.64 7.21
CA LYS A 23 6.26 4.65 6.99
C LYS A 23 7.62 4.02 6.71
N GLN A 24 8.04 3.06 7.53
CA GLN A 24 9.33 2.38 7.36
C GLN A 24 9.43 1.69 5.99
N LEU A 25 8.40 0.93 5.59
CA LEU A 25 8.41 0.22 4.30
C LEU A 25 8.48 1.17 3.10
N LEU A 26 7.79 2.31 3.17
CA LEU A 26 7.88 3.34 2.13
C LEU A 26 9.26 4.00 2.09
N GLU A 27 9.90 4.24 3.24
CA GLU A 27 11.29 4.73 3.31
C GLU A 27 12.30 3.73 2.74
N GLU A 28 12.02 2.42 2.83
CA GLU A 28 12.81 1.36 2.20
C GLU A 28 12.62 1.27 0.67
N GLY A 29 11.79 2.15 0.09
CA GLY A 29 11.62 2.27 -1.36
C GLY A 29 10.56 1.32 -1.94
N VAL A 30 9.68 0.77 -1.11
CA VAL A 30 8.52 0.00 -1.59
C VAL A 30 7.61 0.93 -2.40
N ASP A 31 7.13 0.45 -3.55
CA ASP A 31 6.23 1.22 -4.40
C ASP A 31 4.90 1.45 -3.66
N ILE A 32 4.57 2.73 -3.43
CA ILE A 32 3.32 3.16 -2.81
C ILE A 32 2.07 2.73 -3.61
N ASN A 33 2.24 2.45 -4.91
CA ASN A 33 1.20 1.94 -5.80
C ASN A 33 1.40 0.45 -6.13
N GLY A 34 2.25 -0.25 -5.36
CA GLY A 34 2.57 -1.65 -5.55
C GLY A 34 1.32 -2.54 -5.44
N ILE A 35 0.94 -3.17 -6.54
CA ILE A 35 -0.21 -4.08 -6.57
C ILE A 35 0.23 -5.49 -6.16
N GLY A 36 -0.41 -6.03 -5.12
CA GLY A 36 -0.22 -7.42 -4.69
C GLY A 36 -0.92 -8.44 -5.59
N ASN A 37 -0.70 -9.73 -5.32
CA ASN A 37 -1.24 -10.84 -6.15
C ASN A 37 -2.78 -10.91 -6.18
N ASN A 38 -3.43 -10.29 -5.20
CA ASN A 38 -4.89 -10.17 -5.11
C ASN A 38 -5.45 -8.95 -5.85
N GLY A 39 -4.60 -8.16 -6.52
CA GLY A 39 -5.00 -6.93 -7.21
C GLY A 39 -5.22 -5.73 -6.30
N MET A 40 -4.86 -5.81 -5.00
CA MET A 40 -4.98 -4.69 -4.08
C MET A 40 -3.74 -3.81 -4.08
N SER A 41 -3.96 -2.50 -4.03
CA SER A 41 -2.93 -1.51 -3.68
C SER A 41 -2.88 -1.25 -2.16
N PRO A 42 -1.84 -0.58 -1.64
CA PRO A 42 -1.78 -0.17 -0.24
C PRO A 42 -2.98 0.70 0.17
N LEU A 43 -3.46 1.55 -0.74
CA LEU A 43 -4.63 2.39 -0.50
C LEU A 43 -5.92 1.56 -0.40
N ASP A 44 -6.09 0.52 -1.22
CA ASP A 44 -7.24 -0.40 -1.12
C ASP A 44 -7.20 -1.19 0.19
N ALA A 45 -6.02 -1.64 0.60
CA ALA A 45 -5.83 -2.34 1.86
C ALA A 45 -6.19 -1.45 3.06
N ALA A 46 -5.75 -0.19 3.08
CA ALA A 46 -6.08 0.77 4.13
C ALA A 46 -7.59 1.07 4.20
N LYS A 47 -8.25 1.21 3.04
CA LYS A 47 -9.71 1.38 2.96
C LYS A 47 -10.47 0.16 3.48
N ASN A 48 -10.04 -1.04 3.12
CA ASN A 48 -10.66 -2.29 3.60
C ASN A 48 -10.47 -2.51 5.10
N GLY A 49 -9.35 -2.01 5.65
CA GLY A 49 -9.04 -2.04 7.08
C GLY A 49 -9.66 -0.89 7.88
N GLU A 50 -10.37 0.04 7.24
CA GLU A 50 -10.95 1.24 7.87
C GLU A 50 -9.89 2.12 8.59
N ASN A 51 -8.67 2.19 8.05
CA ASN A 51 -7.55 2.92 8.65
C ASN A 51 -7.39 4.33 8.07
N ASP A 52 -8.27 5.25 8.46
CA ASP A 52 -8.33 6.63 7.95
C ASP A 52 -6.97 7.37 8.03
N ASP A 53 -6.24 7.22 9.13
CA ASP A 53 -4.91 7.85 9.29
C ASP A 53 -3.91 7.40 8.22
N ILE A 54 -3.99 6.13 7.80
CA ILE A 54 -3.14 5.56 6.75
C ILE A 54 -3.64 5.98 5.37
N ILE A 55 -4.96 6.05 5.17
CA ILE A 55 -5.56 6.55 3.93
C ILE A 55 -5.07 7.97 3.65
N ASP A 56 -5.20 8.86 4.64
CA ASP A 56 -4.77 10.25 4.52
C ASP A 56 -3.26 10.35 4.30
N PHE A 57 -2.47 9.54 5.01
CA PHE A 57 -1.03 9.50 4.83
C PHE A 57 -0.63 9.07 3.41
N LEU A 58 -1.17 7.96 2.91
CA LEU A 58 -0.88 7.46 1.56
C LEU A 58 -1.30 8.46 0.47
N LEU A 59 -2.47 9.08 0.61
CA LEU A 59 -2.95 10.12 -0.30
C LEU A 59 -2.03 11.36 -0.27
N SER A 60 -1.54 11.75 0.91
CA SER A 60 -0.60 12.87 1.05
C SER A 60 0.74 12.63 0.33
N LEU A 61 1.11 11.36 0.15
CA LEU A 61 2.30 10.94 -0.59
C LEU A 61 2.02 10.66 -2.08
N GLY A 62 0.79 10.89 -2.55
CA GLY A 62 0.41 10.73 -3.95
C GLY A 62 0.04 9.29 -4.36
N ALA A 63 -0.40 8.45 -3.42
CA ALA A 63 -1.02 7.17 -3.75
C ALA A 63 -2.22 7.37 -4.69
N LYS A 64 -2.33 6.52 -5.72
CA LYS A 64 -3.36 6.63 -6.74
C LYS A 64 -4.59 5.81 -6.37
N GLU A 65 -5.76 6.38 -6.61
CA GLU A 65 -7.01 5.64 -6.53
C GLU A 65 -7.26 4.81 -7.80
N ASN A 66 -8.04 3.73 -7.65
CA ASN A 66 -8.51 2.89 -8.75
C ASN A 66 -7.40 2.33 -9.65
N LEU A 67 -6.27 1.97 -9.03
CA LEU A 67 -5.21 1.25 -9.71
C LEU A 67 -5.75 -0.09 -10.21
N ASN A 68 -5.62 -0.34 -11.50
CA ASN A 68 -5.96 -1.64 -12.06
C ASN A 68 -4.66 -2.40 -12.41
N LEU A 69 -4.73 -3.73 -12.36
CA LEU A 69 -3.62 -4.62 -12.73
C LEU A 69 -3.05 -4.36 -14.15
N ASN A 70 -3.84 -3.72 -15.02
CA ASN A 70 -3.46 -3.43 -16.40
C ASN A 70 -2.76 -2.07 -16.59
N ASP A 71 -2.70 -1.22 -15.56
CA ASP A 71 -2.01 0.08 -15.60
C ASP A 71 -0.48 -0.07 -15.51
N LYS A 72 0.03 -1.31 -15.41
CA LYS A 72 1.46 -1.65 -15.45
C LYS A 72 2.04 -1.78 -16.88
N LEU A 73 1.33 -1.33 -17.92
CA LEU A 73 1.75 -1.40 -19.33
C LEU A 73 2.35 -0.08 -19.86
#